data_AF-A0A1H6UF03-F1
#
_entry.id   AF-A0A1H6UF03-F1
#
_cell.length_a   1.000
_cell.length_b   1.000
_cell.length_c   1.000
_cell.angle_alpha   90.00
_cell.angle_beta   90.00
_cell.angle_gamma   90.00
#
_symmetry.space_group_name_H-M   'P 1'
#
loop_
_entity.id
_entity.type
_entity.pdbx_description
1 polymer ?
#
loop_
_entity_poly.entity_id
_entity_poly.type
_entity_poly.pdbx_seq_one_letter_code
_entity_poly.pdbx_strand_id
1 'polypeptide(L)' 'MDYIQRSIELNGPFLLFESLFLIGGIALIVAGYKIKKKSKKVGVVSIFAGIIIVLLTLYLMFSTLIFRLNS' A
#
# COMPACT_ATOMS: atom_id res chain seq x y z
N MET A 1 8.15 17.76 -23.56
CA MET A 1 8.12 17.73 -22.08
C MET A 1 6.70 17.57 -21.53
N ASP A 2 5.64 17.77 -22.34
CA ASP A 2 4.25 17.70 -21.89
C ASP A 2 3.72 16.32 -21.48
N TYR A 3 4.18 15.22 -22.10
CA TYR A 3 3.57 13.90 -21.87
C TYR A 3 3.92 13.29 -20.50
N ILE A 4 5.17 13.41 -20.06
CA ILE A 4 5.61 12.93 -18.75
C ILE A 4 4.95 13.74 -17.63
N GLN A 5 4.88 15.06 -17.81
CA GLN A 5 4.27 15.95 -16.81
C GLN A 5 2.77 15.70 -16.65
N ARG A 6 2.05 15.50 -17.77
CA ARG A 6 0.63 15.15 -17.78
C ARG A 6 0.35 13.76 -17.21
N SER A 7 1.25 12.79 -17.44
CA SER A 7 1.16 11.45 -16.83
C SER A 7 1.38 11.50 -15.32
N ILE A 8 2.32 12.31 -14.83
CA ILE A 8 2.53 12.55 -13.40
C ILE A 8 1.32 13.24 -12.76
N GLU A 9 0.71 14.23 -13.42
CA GLU A 9 -0.48 14.93 -12.90
C GLU A 9 -1.71 14.01 -12.80
N LEU A 10 -1.90 13.10 -13.77
CA LEU A 10 -3.00 12.14 -13.74
C LEU A 10 -2.77 10.97 -12.77
N ASN A 11 -1.53 10.52 -12.63
CA ASN A 11 -1.17 9.36 -11.81
C ASN A 11 -0.76 9.71 -10.38
N GLY A 12 -0.36 10.96 -10.12
CA GLY A 12 0.05 11.45 -8.80
C GLY A 12 -0.99 11.21 -7.70
N PRO A 13 -2.29 11.52 -7.91
CA PRO A 13 -3.33 11.22 -6.94
C PRO A 13 -3.44 9.71 -6.63
N PHE A 14 -3.27 8.85 -7.64
CA PHE A 14 -3.30 7.39 -7.45
C PHE A 14 -2.11 6.92 -6.60
N LEU A 15 -0.90 7.39 -6.90
CA LEU A 15 0.30 7.08 -6.10
C LEU A 15 0.17 7.57 -4.64
N LEU A 16 -0.48 8.70 -4.40
CA LEU A 16 -0.77 9.18 -3.05
C LEU A 16 -1.73 8.24 -2.31
N PHE A 17 -2.82 7.82 -2.97
CA PHE A 17 -3.74 6.84 -2.38
C PHE A 17 -3.07 5.49 -2.11
N GLU A 18 -2.28 4.99 -3.04
CA GLU A 18 -1.50 3.77 -2.87
C GLU A 18 -0.53 3.91 -1.68
N SER A 19 0.16 5.04 -1.55
CA SER A 19 1.06 5.31 -0.41
C SER A 19 0.32 5.30 0.94
N LEU A 20 -0.90 5.85 1.00
CA LEU A 20 -1.72 5.81 2.21
C LEU A 20 -2.12 4.38 2.58
N PHE A 21 -2.49 3.56 1.59
CA PHE A 21 -2.79 2.14 1.81
C PHE A 21 -1.56 1.36 2.30
N LEU A 22 -0.37 1.69 1.80
CA LEU A 22 0.87 1.06 2.23
C LEU A 22 1.15 1.37 3.71
N ILE A 23 1.04 2.64 4.09
CA ILE A 23 1.19 3.09 5.49
C ILE A 23 0.13 2.42 6.37
N GLY A 24 -1.13 2.36 5.92
CA GLY A 24 -2.22 1.70 6.61
C GLY A 24 -1.97 0.21 6.82
N GLY A 25 -1.47 -0.50 5.80
CA GLY A 25 -1.09 -1.91 5.89
C GLY A 25 0.02 -2.15 6.91
N ILE A 26 1.08 -1.34 6.89
CA ILE A 26 2.18 -1.40 7.87
C ILE A 26 1.65 -1.11 9.29
N ALA A 27 0.82 -0.09 9.46
CA ALA A 27 0.21 0.25 10.74
C ALA A 27 -0.64 -0.91 11.28
N LEU A 28 -1.37 -1.61 10.41
CA LEU A 28 -2.16 -2.78 10.77
C LEU A 28 -1.29 -3.95 11.23
N ILE A 29 -0.14 -4.18 10.59
CA ILE A 29 0.85 -5.18 11.04
C ILE A 29 1.34 -4.82 12.46
N VAL A 30 1.77 -3.57 12.67
CA VAL A 30 2.27 -3.11 13.98
C VAL A 30 1.18 -3.20 15.05
N ALA A 31 -0.04 -2.79 14.74
CA ALA A 31 -1.19 -2.92 15.63
C ALA A 31 -1.48 -4.39 15.94
N GLY A 32 -1.44 -5.27 14.94
CA GLY A 32 -1.61 -6.71 15.10
C GLY A 32 -0.58 -7.33 16.04
N TYR A 33 0.69 -6.90 15.96
CA TYR A 33 1.73 -7.31 16.91
C TYR A 33 1.42 -6.86 18.35
N LYS A 34 0.92 -5.63 18.53
CA LYS A 34 0.48 -5.14 19.85
C LYS A 34 -0.73 -5.93 20.37
N ILE A 35 -1.72 -6.21 19.52
CA ILE A 35 -2.95 -6.94 19.86
C ILE A 35 -2.65 -8.41 20.16
N LYS A 36 -1.65 -9.02 19.51
CA LYS A 36 -1.23 -10.42 19.74
C LYS A 36 -0.91 -10.72 21.20
N LYS A 37 -0.46 -9.70 21.98
CA LYS A 37 -0.23 -9.82 23.43
C LYS A 37 -1.52 -10.02 24.23
N LYS A 38 -2.65 -9.46 23.78
CA LYS A 38 -3.98 -9.60 24.41
C LYS A 38 -4.78 -10.76 23.83
N SER A 39 -4.75 -10.95 22.52
CA SER A 39 -5.46 -12.03 21.82
C SER A 39 -4.64 -12.53 20.64
N LYS A 40 -4.12 -13.76 20.75
CA LYS A 40 -3.30 -14.39 19.70
C LYS A 40 -4.05 -14.48 18.36
N LYS A 41 -5.32 -14.91 18.38
CA LYS A 41 -6.11 -15.11 17.15
C LYS A 41 -6.31 -13.79 16.40
N VAL A 42 -6.80 -12.76 17.11
CA VAL A 42 -7.07 -11.45 16.50
C VAL A 42 -5.78 -10.76 16.03
N GLY A 43 -4.69 -10.88 16.81
CA GLY A 43 -3.39 -10.35 16.43
C GLY A 43 -2.83 -11.00 15.16
N VAL A 44 -2.93 -12.33 15.03
CA VAL A 44 -2.47 -13.05 13.83
C VAL A 44 -3.29 -12.65 12.60
N VAL A 45 -4.62 -12.56 12.72
CA VAL A 45 -5.49 -12.12 11.62
C VAL A 45 -5.14 -10.71 11.17
N SER A 46 -4.90 -9.79 12.12
CA SER A 46 -4.53 -8.40 11.81
C SER A 46 -3.17 -8.32 11.10
N ILE A 47 -2.18 -9.08 11.56
CA ILE A 47 -0.87 -9.16 10.89
C ILE A 47 -1.02 -9.71 9.47
N PHE A 48 -1.78 -10.79 9.31
CA PHE A 48 -1.95 -11.44 8.01
C PHE A 48 -2.69 -10.53 7.01
N ALA A 49 -3.76 -9.87 7.46
CA ALA A 49 -4.47 -8.87 6.67
C ALA A 49 -3.55 -7.70 6.27
N GLY A 50 -2.74 -7.20 7.21
CA GLY A 50 -1.77 -6.14 6.94
C GLY A 50 -0.71 -6.54 5.91
N ILE A 51 -0.18 -7.76 5.99
CA ILE A 51 0.79 -8.28 5.01
C ILE A 51 0.17 -8.35 3.61
N ILE A 52 -1.06 -8.87 3.50
CA ILE A 52 -1.77 -8.95 2.22
C ILE A 52 -1.98 -7.55 1.62
N ILE A 53 -2.41 -6.58 2.43
CA ILE A 53 -2.58 -5.20 2.00
C ILE A 53 -1.26 -4.63 1.49
N VAL A 54 -0.17 -4.77 2.26
CA VAL A 54 1.16 -4.27 1.85
C VAL A 54 1.60 -4.88 0.51
N LEU A 55 1.46 -6.19 0.32
CA LEU A 55 1.86 -6.86 -0.92
C LEU A 55 1.01 -6.38 -2.11
N LEU A 56 -0.30 -6.28 -1.95
CA LEU A 56 -1.21 -5.76 -2.98
C LEU A 56 -0.87 -4.32 -3.35
N THR A 57 -0.65 -3.47 -2.36
CA THR A 57 -0.30 -2.07 -2.59
C THR A 57 1.05 -1.92 -3.28
N LEU A 58 2.07 -2.69 -2.88
CA LEU A 58 3.37 -2.69 -3.57
C LEU A 58 3.25 -3.12 -5.02
N TYR A 59 2.43 -4.13 -5.32
CA TYR A 59 2.18 -4.57 -6.69
C TYR A 59 1.49 -3.48 -7.51
N LEU A 60 0.47 -2.82 -6.95
CA LEU A 60 -0.23 -1.73 -7.61
C LEU A 60 0.72 -0.55 -7.88
N MET A 61 1.49 -0.11 -6.88
CA MET A 61 2.49 0.96 -7.07
C MET A 61 3.50 0.60 -8.15
N PHE A 62 4.02 -0.63 -8.14
CA PHE A 62 4.95 -1.09 -9.16
C PHE A 62 4.31 -1.05 -10.56
N SER A 63 3.07 -1.50 -10.68
CA SER A 63 2.32 -1.43 -11.93
C SER A 63 2.09 0.02 -12.38
N THR A 64 1.73 0.92 -11.48
CA THR A 64 1.54 2.35 -11.76
C THR A 64 2.84 2.99 -12.25
N LEU A 65 3.98 2.65 -11.64
CA LEU A 65 5.29 3.14 -12.05
C LEU A 65 5.72 2.59 -13.43
N ILE A 66 5.55 1.29 -13.67
CA ILE A 66 6.03 0.63 -14.90
C ILE A 66 5.10 0.83 -16.10
N PHE A 67 3.79 0.78 -15.93
CA PHE A 67 2.84 0.80 -17.04
C PHE A 67 2.18 2.17 -17.25
N ARG A 68 2.03 2.97 -16.19
CA ARG A 68 1.25 4.21 -16.25
C ARG A 68 2.12 5.44 -16.39
N LEU A 69 3.28 5.47 -15.73
CA LEU A 69 4.26 6.55 -15.82
C LEU A 69 5.25 6.40 -16.98
N ASN A 70 5.44 5.18 -17.49
CA ASN A 70 6.34 4.89 -18.61
C ASN A 70 5.61 4.74 -19.97
N SER A 71 4.30 4.98 -20.01
CA SER A 71 3.48 5.07 -21.23
C SER A 71 3.11 6.52 -21.53
#